data_AF-A0A7C0Y048-F1
#
_entry.id   AF-A0A7C0Y048-F1
#
_cell.length_a   1.000
_cell.length_b   1.000
_cell.length_c   1.000
_cell.angle_alpha   90.00
_cell.angle_beta   90.00
_cell.angle_gamma   90.00
#
_symmetry.space_group_name_H-M   'P 1'
#
loop_
_entity.id
_entity.type
_entity.pdbx_description
1 polymer ?
#
loop_
_entity_poly.entity_id
_entity_poly.type
_entity_poly.pdbx_seq_one_letter_code
_entity_poly.pdbx_strand_id
1 'polypeptide(L)'
;MPKFVYEAGLELKGALTELGMEAAFQPMKADFSGIDGTRDLYLDEVFHKAFIAVDEVGTEAAAATAAVIGTKTSPVHEPCLEVKVDRPFFLLIRDVRTEVILFMGRVLDPK
;
A
#
# COMPACT_ATOMS: atom_id res chain seq x y z
N MET A 1 -1.35 -12.10 12.10
CA MET A 1 -0.64 -11.16 11.21
C MET A 1 0.32 -10.35 12.06
N PRO A 2 1.56 -10.07 11.61
CA PRO A 2 2.50 -9.27 12.40
C PRO A 2 2.04 -7.81 12.48
N LYS A 3 2.35 -7.13 13.59
CA LYS A 3 2.44 -5.67 13.60
C LYS A 3 3.67 -5.27 12.80
N PHE A 4 3.57 -4.23 11.99
CA PHE A 4 4.73 -3.72 11.26
C PHE A 4 4.57 -2.23 10.95
N VAL A 5 5.71 -1.59 10.75
CA VAL A 5 5.82 -0.25 10.19
C VAL A 5 6.61 -0.36 8.89
N TYR A 6 6.13 0.30 7.85
CA TYR A 6 6.76 0.32 6.54
C TYR A 6 6.85 1.76 6.04
N GLU A 7 8.06 2.19 5.72
CA GLU A 7 8.34 3.50 5.15
C GLU A 7 9.11 3.32 3.85
N ALA A 8 8.68 3.99 2.79
CA ALA A 8 9.36 4.00 1.51
C ALA A 8 9.48 5.43 1.00
N GLY A 9 10.70 5.82 0.62
CA GLY A 9 10.98 7.02 -0.14
C GLY A 9 11.50 6.63 -1.52
N LEU A 10 10.91 7.19 -2.57
CA LEU A 10 11.23 6.88 -3.96
C LEU A 10 11.51 8.19 -4.71
N GLU A 11 12.61 8.19 -5.45
CA GLU A 11 12.87 9.13 -6.54
C GLU A 11 12.32 8.47 -7.81
N LEU A 12 11.37 9.14 -8.46
CA LEU A 12 10.50 8.55 -9.48
C LEU A 12 10.85 8.95 -10.91
N LYS A 13 11.79 9.86 -11.14
CA LYS A 13 12.17 10.33 -12.48
C LYS A 13 12.56 9.18 -13.38
N GLY A 14 13.44 8.29 -12.90
CA GLY A 14 13.88 7.11 -13.65
C GLY A 14 12.71 6.21 -14.03
N ALA A 15 11.91 5.80 -13.03
CA ALA A 15 10.78 4.91 -13.24
C ALA A 15 9.70 5.52 -14.16
N LEU A 16 9.37 6.80 -13.98
CA LEU A 16 8.38 7.49 -14.81
C LEU A 16 8.88 7.70 -16.25
N THR A 17 10.19 7.93 -16.42
CA THR A 17 10.82 7.97 -17.75
C THR A 17 10.68 6.64 -18.47
N GLU A 18 11.00 5.53 -17.79
CA GLU A 18 10.85 4.16 -18.33
C GLU A 18 9.39 3.81 -18.65
N LEU A 19 8.43 4.36 -17.89
CA LEU A 19 7.00 4.23 -18.14
C LEU A 19 6.48 5.12 -19.28
N GLY A 20 7.34 5.91 -19.93
CA GLY A 20 7.01 6.72 -21.10
C GLY A 20 6.81 8.21 -20.84
N MET A 21 7.10 8.71 -19.63
CA MET A 21 6.97 10.12 -19.27
C MET A 21 8.23 10.95 -19.59
N GLU A 22 9.10 10.50 -20.50
CA GLU A 22 10.40 11.10 -20.77
C GLU A 22 10.34 12.59 -21.15
N ALA A 23 9.32 13.01 -21.90
CA ALA A 23 9.21 14.38 -22.41
C ALA A 23 9.04 15.40 -21.28
N ALA A 24 8.38 15.02 -20.19
CA ALA A 24 8.15 15.87 -19.04
C ALA A 24 9.46 16.28 -18.34
N PHE A 25 10.50 15.45 -18.42
CA PHE A 25 11.81 15.68 -17.79
C PHE A 25 12.85 16.30 -18.72
N GLN A 26 12.51 16.58 -19.98
CA GLN A 26 13.43 17.11 -20.98
C GLN A 26 13.19 18.62 -21.19
N PRO A 27 14.15 19.51 -20.87
CA PRO A 27 13.97 20.96 -20.99
C PRO A 27 13.54 21.45 -22.37
N MET A 28 13.95 20.75 -23.43
CA MET A 28 13.63 21.13 -24.82
C MET A 28 12.32 20.52 -25.35
N LYS A 29 11.71 19.58 -24.62
CA LYS A 29 10.48 18.89 -25.06
C LYS A 29 9.28 19.10 -24.11
N ALA A 30 9.53 19.41 -22.84
CA ALA A 30 8.47 19.62 -21.88
C ALA A 30 7.58 20.80 -22.29
N ASP A 31 6.26 20.64 -22.15
CA ASP A 31 5.30 21.74 -22.33
C ASP A 31 4.36 21.76 -21.13
N PHE A 32 4.70 22.61 -20.16
CA PHE A 32 3.89 22.88 -18.98
C PHE A 32 3.23 24.26 -19.03
N SER A 33 2.99 24.80 -20.24
CA SER A 33 2.35 26.12 -20.44
C SER A 33 0.96 26.24 -19.82
N GLY A 34 0.30 25.13 -19.50
CA GLY A 34 -0.93 25.13 -18.71
C GLY A 34 -0.77 25.59 -17.25
N ILE A 35 0.47 25.70 -16.72
CA ILE A 35 0.75 26.13 -15.35
C ILE A 35 0.95 27.65 -15.27
N ASP A 36 1.82 28.22 -16.10
CA ASP A 36 2.26 29.62 -16.01
C ASP A 36 2.14 30.40 -17.34
N GLY A 37 1.70 29.75 -18.42
CA GLY A 37 1.59 30.34 -19.76
C GLY A 37 2.91 30.38 -20.55
N THR A 38 4.02 29.89 -20.00
CA THR A 38 5.33 29.84 -20.68
C THR A 38 5.71 28.41 -21.09
N ARG A 39 6.82 28.24 -21.81
CA ARG A 39 7.39 26.92 -22.12
C ARG A 39 8.75 26.71 -21.48
N ASP A 40 8.98 27.40 -20.37
CA ASP A 40 10.28 27.43 -19.67
C ASP A 40 10.32 26.47 -18.48
N LEU A 41 9.22 25.76 -18.22
CA LEU A 41 9.10 24.78 -17.15
C LEU A 41 9.35 23.36 -17.66
N TYR A 42 10.05 22.57 -16.85
CA TYR A 42 10.19 21.12 -17.00
C TYR A 42 10.23 20.46 -15.62
N LEU A 43 9.96 19.16 -15.53
CA LEU A 43 10.15 18.41 -14.29
C LEU A 43 11.62 18.11 -14.09
N ASP A 44 12.20 18.57 -12.99
CA ASP A 44 13.57 18.20 -12.63
C ASP A 44 13.57 16.84 -11.92
N GLU A 45 12.92 16.73 -10.76
CA GLU A 45 12.86 15.52 -9.95
C GLU A 45 11.44 15.28 -9.41
N VAL A 46 11.10 14.03 -9.12
CA VAL A 46 9.83 13.65 -8.49
C VAL A 46 10.11 12.74 -7.30
N PHE A 47 9.71 13.17 -6.11
CA PHE A 47 9.87 12.40 -4.88
C PHE A 47 8.51 11.95 -4.36
N HIS A 48 8.42 10.68 -3.98
CA HIS A 48 7.25 10.12 -3.32
C HIS A 48 7.67 9.43 -2.02
N LYS A 49 7.01 9.77 -0.93
CA LYS A 49 7.23 9.15 0.38
C LYS A 49 5.91 8.61 0.91
N ALA A 50 5.91 7.34 1.28
CA ALA A 50 4.76 6.64 1.85
C ALA A 50 5.14 6.00 3.18
N PHE A 51 4.17 5.98 4.11
CA PHE A 51 4.30 5.39 5.42
C PHE A 51 3.04 4.58 5.74
N ILE A 52 3.22 3.37 6.24
CA ILE A 52 2.14 2.45 6.64
C ILE A 52 2.50 1.90 8.02
N ALA A 53 1.56 1.97 8.95
CA ALA A 53 1.65 1.28 10.23
C ALA A 53 0.42 0.39 10.40
N VAL A 54 0.65 -0.89 10.71
CA VAL A 54 -0.41 -1.88 10.96
C VAL A 54 -0.24 -2.46 12.36
N ASP A 55 -1.33 -2.46 13.13
CA ASP A 55 -1.42 -3.08 14.43
C ASP A 55 -2.45 -4.23 14.46
N GLU A 56 -2.61 -4.87 15.63
CA GLU A 56 -3.54 -6.00 15.83
C GLU A 56 -5.02 -5.60 15.84
N VAL A 57 -5.28 -4.29 15.89
CA VAL A 57 -6.60 -3.70 15.97
C VAL A 57 -7.11 -3.33 14.57
N GLY A 58 -6.20 -3.14 13.61
CA GLY A 58 -6.48 -2.27 12.46
C GLY A 58 -6.71 -0.84 12.96
N THR A 59 -7.22 0.05 12.13
CA THR A 59 -7.71 1.36 12.63
C THR A 59 -9.00 1.27 13.44
N GLU A 60 -9.59 0.07 13.64
CA GLU A 60 -10.78 -0.10 14.48
C GLU A 60 -10.98 -1.56 14.96
N ALA A 61 -10.90 -1.75 16.28
CA ALA A 61 -11.16 -3.00 16.97
C ALA A 61 -12.64 -3.39 16.83
N ALA A 62 -12.95 -4.34 15.96
CA ALA A 62 -14.14 -5.14 16.15
C ALA A 62 -13.91 -6.04 17.37
N ALA A 63 -14.34 -5.57 18.53
CA ALA A 63 -14.29 -6.27 19.82
C ALA A 63 -14.90 -7.67 19.71
N ALA A 64 -14.05 -8.70 19.65
CA ALA A 64 -14.46 -10.09 19.79
C ALA A 64 -14.58 -10.46 21.28
N THR A 65 -15.66 -10.02 21.93
CA THR A 65 -16.13 -10.67 23.18
C THR A 65 -17.29 -11.59 22.84
N ALA A 66 -16.97 -12.86 22.57
CA ALA A 66 -17.97 -13.92 22.45
C ALA A 66 -17.86 -14.83 23.67
N ALA A 67 -18.91 -14.89 24.49
CA ALA A 67 -19.07 -15.93 25.49
C ALA A 67 -19.64 -17.17 24.79
N VAL A 68 -18.85 -18.24 24.71
CA VAL A 68 -19.27 -19.51 24.09
C VAL A 68 -19.59 -20.51 25.20
N ILE A 69 -20.86 -20.90 25.32
CA ILE A 69 -21.29 -22.01 26.19
C ILE A 69 -21.18 -23.30 25.37
N GLY A 70 -20.27 -24.21 25.77
CA GLY A 70 -20.07 -25.50 25.11
C GLY A 70 -20.83 -26.65 25.79
N THR A 71 -21.39 -27.56 25.00
CA THR A 71 -21.99 -28.83 25.43
C THR A 71 -20.92 -29.92 25.58
N LYS A 72 -21.12 -30.91 26.48
CA LYS A 72 -20.16 -32.01 26.77
C LYS A 72 -20.01 -33.09 25.67
N THR A 73 -20.58 -32.87 24.49
CA THR A 73 -20.50 -33.78 23.35
C THR A 73 -19.48 -33.24 22.36
N SER A 74 -18.56 -34.09 21.87
CA SER A 74 -17.57 -33.69 20.86
C SER A 74 -18.24 -32.94 19.70
N PRO A 75 -17.99 -31.63 19.55
CA PRO A 75 -18.42 -30.93 18.35
C PRO A 75 -17.64 -31.54 17.20
N VAL A 76 -18.33 -31.89 16.11
CA VAL A 76 -17.66 -32.00 14.81
C VAL A 76 -17.20 -30.58 14.50
N HIS A 77 -15.96 -30.26 14.88
CA HIS A 77 -15.37 -28.99 14.51
C HIS A 77 -15.19 -29.00 12.99
N GLU A 78 -15.93 -28.14 12.30
CA GLU A 78 -15.52 -27.69 10.97
C GLU A 78 -14.05 -27.23 11.08
N PRO A 79 -13.17 -27.63 10.14
CA PRO A 79 -11.76 -27.27 10.22
C PRO A 79 -11.65 -25.74 10.19
N CYS A 80 -11.19 -25.16 11.30
CA CYS A 80 -10.82 -23.76 11.37
C CYS A 80 -9.68 -23.54 10.36
N LEU A 81 -9.91 -22.70 9.35
CA LEU A 81 -8.88 -22.36 8.38
C LEU A 81 -7.87 -21.42 9.03
N GLU A 82 -6.71 -21.96 9.43
CA GLU A 82 -5.61 -21.16 9.95
C GLU A 82 -4.86 -20.46 8.80
N VAL A 83 -4.80 -19.12 8.84
CA VAL A 83 -4.00 -18.31 7.92
C VAL A 83 -2.83 -17.70 8.69
N LYS A 84 -1.64 -18.27 8.49
CA LYS A 84 -0.40 -17.78 9.10
C LYS A 84 0.38 -16.91 8.10
N VAL A 85 0.58 -15.65 8.47
CA VAL A 85 1.36 -14.66 7.71
C VAL A 85 2.73 -14.48 8.39
N ASP A 86 3.61 -15.45 8.23
CA ASP A 86 4.93 -15.54 8.88
C ASP A 86 6.11 -15.60 7.89
N ARG A 87 5.86 -15.23 6.64
CA ARG A 87 6.83 -15.19 5.52
C ARG A 87 6.52 -13.97 4.63
N PRO A 88 7.38 -13.60 3.66
CA PRO A 88 7.14 -12.46 2.79
C PRO A 88 5.73 -12.46 2.17
N PHE A 89 5.08 -11.30 2.18
CA PHE A 89 3.71 -11.14 1.70
C PHE A 89 3.51 -9.81 0.96
N PHE A 90 2.48 -9.77 0.11
CA PHE A 90 2.03 -8.53 -0.50
C PHE A 90 0.96 -7.85 0.37
N LEU A 91 1.01 -6.53 0.38
CA LEU A 91 0.02 -5.67 1.03
C LEU A 91 -0.67 -4.83 -0.04
N LEU A 92 -2.00 -4.80 -0.02
CA LEU A 92 -2.81 -3.89 -0.81
C LEU A 92 -3.84 -3.23 0.10
N ILE A 93 -3.89 -1.90 0.08
CA ILE A 93 -4.98 -1.12 0.68
C ILE A 93 -5.77 -0.57 -0.50
N ARG A 94 -7.04 -0.97 -0.63
CA ARG A 94 -7.93 -0.55 -1.71
C ARG A 94 -9.20 0.07 -1.17
N ASP A 95 -9.70 1.05 -1.89
CA ASP A 95 -11.10 1.47 -1.72
C ASP A 95 -12.01 0.41 -2.35
N VAL A 96 -12.97 -0.11 -1.59
CA VAL A 96 -13.82 -1.23 -2.06
C VAL A 96 -14.82 -0.78 -3.11
N ARG A 97 -15.27 0.48 -3.08
CA ARG A 97 -16.34 1.01 -3.94
C ARG A 97 -15.83 1.41 -5.31
N THR A 98 -14.66 2.04 -5.35
CA THR A 98 -14.00 2.58 -6.55
C THR A 98 -12.94 1.62 -7.09
N GLU A 99 -12.56 0.61 -6.32
CA GLU A 99 -11.51 -0.37 -6.61
C GLU A 99 -10.10 0.25 -6.74
N VAL A 100 -9.95 1.53 -6.40
CA VAL A 100 -8.68 2.24 -6.44
C VAL A 100 -7.71 1.64 -5.42
N ILE A 101 -6.50 1.34 -5.88
CA ILE A 101 -5.40 0.91 -5.02
C ILE A 101 -4.79 2.16 -4.39
N LEU A 102 -4.97 2.30 -3.09
CA LEU A 102 -4.42 3.41 -2.30
C LEU A 102 -2.96 3.15 -1.93
N PHE A 103 -2.65 1.91 -1.57
CA PHE A 103 -1.29 1.47 -1.29
C PHE A 103 -1.05 0.06 -1.84
N MET A 104 0.16 -0.16 -2.35
CA MET A 104 0.65 -1.47 -2.73
C MET A 104 2.09 -1.61 -2.26
N GLY A 105 2.42 -2.77 -1.71
CA GLY A 105 3.78 -3.05 -1.27
C GLY A 105 4.04 -4.52 -1.04
N ARG A 106 5.30 -4.83 -0.77
CA ARG A 106 5.76 -6.15 -0.31
C ARG A 106 6.45 -5.99 1.03
N VAL A 107 6.05 -6.81 2.00
CA VAL A 107 6.71 -6.89 3.31
C VAL A 107 7.61 -8.11 3.28
N LEU A 108 8.92 -7.88 3.26
CA LEU A 108 9.93 -8.95 3.21
C LEU A 108 10.37 -9.36 4.62
N ASP A 109 10.54 -8.38 5.50
CA ASP A 109 10.82 -8.54 6.93
C ASP A 109 9.93 -7.55 7.69
N PRO A 110 8.99 -8.01 8.53
CA PRO A 110 8.08 -7.15 9.30
C PRO A 110 8.67 -6.65 10.63
N LYS A 111 9.91 -7.03 10.97
CA LYS A 111 10.58 -6.62 12.22
C LYS A 111 10.99 -5.15 12.23
#